data_AF-A0A172TJQ4-F1
#
_entry.id   AF-A0A172TJQ4-F1
#
_cell.length_a   1.000
_cell.length_b   1.000
_cell.length_c   1.000
_cell.angle_alpha   90.00
_cell.angle_beta   90.00
_cell.angle_gamma   90.00
#
_symmetry.space_group_name_H-M   'P 1'
#
loop_
_entity.id
_entity.type
_entity.pdbx_description
1 polymer ?
#
loop_
_entity_poly.entity_id
_entity_poly.type
_entity_poly.pdbx_seq_one_letter_code
_entity_poly.pdbx_strand_id
1 'polypeptide(L)'
;MPDANLFSKEFFDHVSTYFSQLALSHRYYDSIDIQNVADKDDQLSVIISASIGIHKSSTAFGLNKDNNVWKMNIYPIIENKKKKIEE
;
A
#
# COMPACT_ATOMS: atom_id res chain seq x y z
N MET A 1 -6.73 13.55 9.40
CA MET A 1 -7.30 12.47 8.57
C MET A 1 -8.68 12.92 8.10
N PRO A 2 -9.07 12.67 6.84
CA PRO A 2 -10.42 12.97 6.35
C PRO A 2 -11.49 12.26 7.15
N ASP A 3 -12.73 12.74 6.98
CA ASP A 3 -13.93 12.10 7.51
C ASP A 3 -14.00 10.62 7.11
N ALA A 4 -14.46 9.76 8.03
CA ALA A 4 -14.46 8.31 7.82
C ALA A 4 -15.36 7.89 6.66
N ASN A 5 -16.47 8.60 6.41
CA ASN A 5 -17.34 8.31 5.28
C ASN A 5 -16.68 8.72 3.97
N LEU A 6 -16.02 9.89 3.95
CA LEU A 6 -15.26 10.33 2.78
C LEU A 6 -14.13 9.35 2.44
N PHE A 7 -13.35 8.94 3.45
CA PHE A 7 -12.30 7.92 3.25
C PHE A 7 -12.88 6.61 2.70
N SER A 8 -13.96 6.10 3.31
CA SER A 8 -14.55 4.84 2.89
C SER A 8 -15.01 4.91 1.44
N LYS A 9 -15.72 5.97 1.07
CA LYS A 9 -16.17 6.20 -0.30
C LYS A 9 -14.99 6.22 -1.28
N GLU A 10 -13.99 7.06 -1.03
CA GLU A 10 -12.84 7.20 -1.92
C GLU A 10 -12.01 5.91 -2.02
N PHE A 11 -11.92 5.16 -0.93
CA PHE A 11 -11.27 3.87 -0.94
C PHE A 11 -12.01 2.87 -1.84
N PHE A 12 -13.32 2.75 -1.67
CA PHE A 12 -14.13 1.82 -2.46
C PHE A 12 -14.18 2.22 -3.93
N ASP A 13 -14.32 3.50 -4.23
CA ASP A 13 -14.47 4.02 -5.59
C ASP A 13 -13.16 3.91 -6.40
N HIS A 14 -11.99 4.06 -5.77
CA HIS A 14 -10.73 4.24 -6.52
C HIS A 14 -9.66 3.17 -6.29
N VAL A 15 -9.66 2.47 -5.15
CA VAL A 15 -8.53 1.59 -4.78
C VAL A 15 -8.94 0.18 -4.35
N SER A 16 -10.20 -0.08 -4.02
CA SER A 16 -10.66 -1.41 -3.56
C SER A 16 -10.32 -2.55 -4.53
N THR A 17 -10.58 -2.37 -5.82
CA THR A 17 -10.25 -3.36 -6.85
C THR A 17 -8.75 -3.61 -6.95
N TYR A 18 -7.93 -2.54 -6.88
CA TYR A 18 -6.48 -2.66 -6.91
C TYR A 18 -5.96 -3.47 -5.71
N PHE A 19 -6.41 -3.15 -4.49
CA PHE A 19 -6.02 -3.90 -3.31
C PHE A 19 -6.52 -5.35 -3.34
N SER A 20 -7.69 -5.61 -3.92
CA SER A 20 -8.21 -6.97 -4.09
C SER A 20 -7.33 -7.79 -5.04
N GLN A 21 -6.92 -7.21 -6.17
CA GLN A 21 -5.98 -7.85 -7.10
C GLN A 21 -4.61 -8.09 -6.47
N LEU A 22 -4.12 -7.12 -5.69
CA LEU A 22 -2.85 -7.21 -5.00
C LEU A 22 -2.86 -8.33 -3.95
N ALA A 23 -3.95 -8.44 -3.18
CA ALA A 23 -4.14 -9.53 -2.23
C ALA A 23 -4.17 -10.91 -2.91
N LEU A 24 -4.71 -11.00 -4.13
CA LEU A 24 -4.69 -12.24 -4.90
C LEU A 24 -3.29 -12.57 -5.44
N SER A 25 -2.56 -11.57 -5.97
CA SER A 25 -1.24 -11.78 -6.57
C SER A 25 -0.13 -12.05 -5.55
N HIS A 26 -0.26 -11.53 -4.33
CA HIS A 26 0.71 -11.71 -3.25
C HIS A 26 0.17 -12.57 -2.11
N ARG A 27 -0.89 -13.37 -2.35
CA ARG A 27 -1.47 -14.27 -1.33
C ARG A 27 -0.45 -15.28 -0.80
N TYR A 28 0.44 -15.73 -1.67
CA TYR A 28 1.53 -16.66 -1.38
C TYR A 28 2.87 -15.93 -1.41
N TYR A 29 2.96 -14.82 -0.69
CA TYR A 29 4.24 -14.12 -0.53
C TYR A 29 5.28 -15.04 0.09
N ASP A 30 6.53 -14.88 -0.33
CA ASP A 30 7.68 -15.65 0.17
C ASP A 30 8.67 -14.78 0.95
N SER A 31 8.66 -13.46 0.75
CA SER A 31 9.48 -12.52 1.51
C SER A 31 8.73 -11.24 1.89
N ILE A 32 9.08 -10.72 3.06
CA ILE A 32 8.72 -9.39 3.55
C ILE A 32 10.00 -8.71 3.98
N ASP A 33 10.35 -7.63 3.30
CA ASP A 33 11.56 -6.85 3.55
C ASP A 33 11.17 -5.46 4.10
N ILE A 34 11.78 -5.05 5.22
CA ILE A 34 11.55 -3.74 5.82
C ILE A 34 12.72 -2.83 5.45
N GLN A 35 12.41 -1.71 4.81
CA GLN A 35 13.38 -0.66 4.52
C GLN A 35 13.04 0.58 5.33
N ASN A 36 13.92 0.93 6.27
CA ASN A 36 13.81 2.21 6.97
C ASN A 36 14.07 3.33 5.97
N VAL A 37 13.19 4.32 5.94
CA VAL A 37 13.47 5.56 5.21
C VAL A 37 14.48 6.33 6.06
N ALA A 38 15.67 6.56 5.53
CA ALA A 38 16.71 7.30 6.24
C ALA A 38 16.14 8.64 6.76
N ASP A 39 16.48 8.97 8.00
CA ASP A 39 16.14 10.24 8.67
C ASP A 39 14.66 10.44 9.07
N LYS A 40 13.84 9.38 9.09
CA LYS A 40 12.44 9.44 9.58
C LYS A 40 12.03 8.25 10.43
N ASP A 41 12.15 8.40 11.75
CA ASP A 41 11.81 7.36 12.74
C ASP A 41 10.33 6.93 12.73
N ASP A 42 9.45 7.72 12.12
CA ASP A 42 8.02 7.49 11.99
C ASP A 42 7.59 7.03 10.59
N GLN A 43 8.54 6.77 9.68
CA GLN A 43 8.28 6.30 8.31
C GLN A 43 9.13 5.07 7.96
N LEU A 44 8.47 4.07 7.39
CA LEU A 44 9.17 2.90 6.81
C LEU A 44 8.50 2.47 5.52
N SER A 45 9.23 1.69 4.72
CA SER A 45 8.71 1.01 3.55
C SER A 45 8.73 -0.49 3.80
N VAL A 46 7.62 -1.17 3.53
CA VAL A 46 7.55 -2.64 3.53
C VAL A 46 7.45 -3.11 2.10
N ILE A 47 8.35 -4.00 1.70
CA ILE A 47 8.32 -4.65 0.40
C ILE A 47 7.83 -6.08 0.59
N ILE A 48 6.73 -6.41 -0.07
CA ILE A 48 6.17 -7.76 -0.12
C ILE A 48 6.55 -8.37 -1.45
N SER A 49 7.13 -9.56 -1.45
CA SER A 49 7.49 -10.28 -2.66
C SER A 49 6.81 -11.64 -2.74
N ALA A 50 6.53 -12.07 -3.97
CA ALA A 50 6.10 -13.43 -4.29
C ALA A 50 6.89 -13.92 -5.50
N SER A 51 7.53 -15.09 -5.38
CA SER A 51 8.32 -15.69 -6.46
C SER A 51 7.73 -17.03 -6.92
N ILE A 52 7.73 -17.27 -8.23
CA ILE A 52 7.34 -18.53 -8.87
C ILE A 52 8.40 -18.88 -9.91
N GLY A 53 9.22 -19.89 -9.61
CA GLY A 53 10.37 -20.26 -10.45
C GLY A 53 11.38 -19.11 -10.53
N ILE A 54 11.65 -18.61 -11.74
CA ILE A 54 12.54 -17.46 -11.97
C ILE A 54 11.84 -16.10 -11.90
N HIS A 55 10.51 -16.09 -11.77
CA HIS A 55 9.73 -14.86 -11.76
C HIS A 55 9.55 -14.37 -10.33
N LYS A 56 9.86 -13.10 -10.09
CA LYS A 56 9.62 -12.41 -8.81
C LYS A 56 8.71 -11.21 -9.05
N SER A 57 7.61 -11.13 -8.30
CA SER A 57 6.78 -9.93 -8.20
C SER A 57 7.03 -9.29 -6.83
N SER A 58 7.09 -7.96 -6.80
CA SER A 58 7.28 -7.22 -5.56
C SER A 58 6.39 -5.99 -5.54
N THR A 59 5.91 -5.63 -4.36
CA THR A 59 5.12 -4.43 -4.14
C THR A 59 5.63 -3.72 -2.88
N ALA A 60 5.71 -2.40 -2.91
CA ALA A 60 6.20 -1.58 -1.80
C ALA A 60 5.07 -0.74 -1.21
N PHE A 61 4.98 -0.73 0.12
CA PHE A 61 4.03 0.08 0.88
C PHE A 61 4.77 1.01 1.82
N GLY A 62 4.50 2.31 1.72
CA GLY A 62 4.89 3.26 2.76
C GLY A 62 3.99 3.13 3.98
N LEU A 63 4.58 3.10 5.17
CA LEU A 63 3.89 3.08 6.45
C LEU A 63 4.30 4.31 7.25
N ASN A 64 3.33 4.89 7.95
CA ASN A 64 3.52 5.96 8.92
C ASN A 64 3.19 5.44 10.32
N LYS A 65 3.93 5.89 11.33
CA LYS A 65 3.66 5.56 12.73
C LYS A 65 2.65 6.54 13.32
N ASP A 66 1.54 6.04 13.84
CA ASP A 66 0.51 6.83 14.51
C ASP A 66 0.11 6.13 15.81
N ASN A 67 0.29 6.80 16.95
CA ASN A 67 0.01 6.26 18.29
C ASN A 67 0.66 4.87 18.52
N ASN A 68 1.94 4.74 18.16
CA ASN A 68 2.70 3.47 18.19
C ASN A 68 2.18 2.34 17.29
N VAL A 69 1.22 2.61 16.42
CA VAL A 69 0.72 1.67 15.42
C VAL A 69 1.23 2.09 14.04
N TRP A 70 1.87 1.17 13.33
CA TRP A 70 2.24 1.38 11.94
C TRP A 70 1.02 1.23 11.04
N LYS A 71 0.72 2.25 10.25
CA LYS A 71 -0.44 2.30 9.35
C LYS A 71 0.04 2.53 7.93
N MET A 72 -0.53 1.82 6.98
CA MET A 72 -0.24 2.02 5.56
C MET A 72 -0.66 3.43 5.13
N ASN A 73 0.22 4.11 4.39
CA ASN A 73 -0.05 5.41 3.81
C ASN A 73 -0.84 5.25 2.50
N ILE A 74 -2.16 5.16 2.61
CA ILE A 74 -3.06 4.85 1.47
C ILE A 74 -3.41 6.09 0.62
N TYR A 75 -3.33 7.30 1.19
CA TYR A 75 -3.78 8.52 0.50
C TYR A 75 -3.06 8.81 -0.83
N PRO A 76 -1.72 8.69 -0.93
CA PRO A 76 -1.03 8.85 -2.21
C PRO A 76 -1.50 7.86 -3.28
N ILE A 77 -1.93 6.67 -2.87
CA ILE A 77 -2.47 5.63 -3.77
C ILE A 77 -3.85 6.07 -4.29
N ILE A 78 -4.73 6.55 -3.41
CA ILE A 78 -6.04 7.08 -3.78
C ILE A 78 -5.89 8.25 -4.76
N GLU A 79 -5.05 9.23 -4.45
CA GLU A 79 -4.82 10.41 -5.31
C GLU A 79 -4.30 10.04 -6.69
N ASN A 80 -3.35 9.10 -6.78
CA ASN A 80 -2.82 8.62 -8.05
C ASN A 80 -3.90 7.90 -8.87
N LYS A 81 -4.74 7.08 -8.23
CA LYS A 81 -5.84 6.39 -8.92
C LYS A 81 -6.95 7.33 -9.39
N LYS A 82 -7.25 8.37 -8.61
CA LYS A 82 -8.17 9.44 -9.03
C LYS A 82 -7.69 10.13 -10.31
N LYS A 83 -6.43 10.57 -10.34
CA LYS A 83 -5.85 11.24 -11.53
C LYS A 83 -5.92 10.37 -12.80
N LYS A 84 -5.66 9.07 -12.69
CA LYS A 84 -5.73 8.14 -13.83
C LYS A 84 -7.13 7.89 -14.39
N ILE A 85 -8.19 8.24 -13.64
CA ILE A 85 -9.57 8.11 -14.11
C ILE A 85 -10.03 9.38 -14.83
N GLU A 86 -9.38 10.52 -14.55
CA GLU A 86 -9.69 11.83 -15.15
C GLU A 86 -8.95 12.08 -16.48
N GLU A 87 -7.95 11.26 -16.81
CA GLU A 87 -7.20 11.22 -18.08
C GLU A 87 -7.83 10.23 -19.08
#